data_AF-E5RGR4-F1
#
_entry.id   AF-E5RGR4-F1
#
_cell.length_a   1.000
_cell.length_b   1.000
_cell.length_c   1.000
_cell.angle_alpha   90.00
_cell.angle_beta   90.00
_cell.angle_gamma   90.00
#
_symmetry.space_group_name_H-M   'P 1'
#
loop_
_entity.id
_entity.type
_entity.pdbx_description
1 polymer ?
#
loop_
_entity_poly.entity_id
_entity_poly.type
_entity_poly.pdbx_seq_one_letter_code
_entity_poly.pdbx_strand_id
1 'polypeptide(L)'
;MKSHPRKKAKNSQKGPFRNVCCTCFPLSDPSETSCCSEDTHPSRPGPPGPQQHYLAGVTCRSPGSGRWEKEKHEDGVKWRQLEHKGPYFAPPYEPLPDGVRFFYEGRPVRLSVAAEEVATFYGRMLDHEYTTKEVFRKNFFNDWRKEMAVEEREVIKSLDKCDF
;
A
#
# COMPACT_ATOMS: atom_id res chain seq x y z
N MET A 1 10.18 -52.72 23.17
CA MET A 1 9.77 -51.33 22.90
C MET A 1 11.03 -50.48 22.75
N LYS A 2 11.42 -50.12 21.52
CA LYS A 2 12.68 -49.42 21.24
C LYS A 2 12.45 -47.91 21.27
N SER A 3 13.08 -47.25 22.25
CA SER A 3 13.09 -45.80 22.46
C SER A 3 13.83 -45.09 21.32
N HIS A 4 13.16 -44.14 20.68
CA HIS A 4 13.73 -43.28 19.64
C HIS A 4 14.40 -42.04 20.27
N PRO A 5 15.64 -41.66 19.88
CA PRO A 5 16.30 -40.47 20.39
C PRO A 5 15.81 -39.19 19.70
N ARG A 6 15.52 -38.15 20.51
CA ARG A 6 15.17 -36.79 20.06
C ARG A 6 16.34 -36.17 19.27
N LYS A 7 16.07 -35.74 18.04
CA LYS A 7 17.01 -34.97 17.20
C LYS A 7 17.21 -33.56 17.80
N LYS A 8 18.47 -33.20 18.07
CA LYS A 8 18.87 -31.83 18.47
C LYS A 8 18.82 -30.90 17.24
N ALA A 9 18.14 -29.77 17.36
CA ALA A 9 18.15 -28.70 16.37
C ALA A 9 19.55 -28.06 16.33
N LYS A 10 20.15 -27.99 15.13
CA LYS A 10 21.44 -27.32 14.90
C LYS A 10 21.19 -25.82 14.73
N ASN A 11 21.86 -25.04 15.56
CA ASN A 11 21.90 -23.58 15.56
C ASN A 11 22.60 -23.08 14.28
N SER A 12 21.87 -22.36 13.42
CA SER A 12 22.41 -21.76 12.20
C SER A 12 23.11 -20.45 12.56
N GLN A 13 24.41 -20.40 12.33
CA GLN A 13 25.26 -19.23 12.56
C GLN A 13 24.78 -18.07 11.67
N LYS A 14 24.33 -16.98 12.30
CA LYS A 14 24.03 -15.71 11.63
C LYS A 14 25.34 -15.02 11.26
N GLY A 15 25.57 -14.84 9.96
CA GLY A 15 26.68 -14.06 9.42
C GLY A 15 26.57 -12.57 9.77
N PRO A 16 27.66 -11.80 9.63
CA PRO A 16 27.72 -10.41 10.05
C PRO A 16 26.83 -9.52 9.18
N PHE A 17 25.88 -8.83 9.82
CA PHE A 17 25.15 -7.71 9.23
C PHE A 17 26.16 -6.63 8.84
N ARG A 18 26.41 -6.47 7.54
CA ARG A 18 27.12 -5.31 7.01
C ARG A 18 26.16 -4.13 7.05
N ASN A 19 26.49 -3.14 7.88
CA ASN A 19 25.88 -1.82 7.86
C ASN A 19 26.08 -1.19 6.48
N VAL A 20 24.99 -0.95 5.75
CA VAL A 20 25.04 -0.08 4.56
C VAL A 20 25.01 1.35 5.08
N CYS A 21 26.20 1.95 5.16
CA CYS A 21 26.38 3.38 5.33
C CYS A 21 25.77 4.08 4.10
N CYS A 22 24.91 5.09 4.31
CA CYS A 22 24.48 5.99 3.24
C CYS A 22 25.73 6.72 2.72
N THR A 23 26.27 6.29 1.60
CA THR A 23 27.33 7.01 0.90
C THR A 23 26.71 8.18 0.15
N CYS A 24 26.93 9.40 0.65
CA CYS A 24 26.81 10.61 -0.16
C CYS A 24 27.80 10.51 -1.33
N PHE A 25 27.30 10.63 -2.56
CA PHE A 25 28.14 10.84 -3.74
C PHE A 25 27.95 12.28 -4.24
N PRO A 26 29.03 13.00 -4.58
CA PRO A 26 28.97 14.39 -5.00
C PRO A 26 28.66 14.60 -6.49
N LEU A 27 27.93 15.68 -6.71
CA LEU A 27 27.62 16.53 -7.88
C LEU A 27 28.46 16.44 -9.16
N SER A 28 27.77 16.62 -10.30
CA SER A 28 28.11 17.45 -11.49
C SER A 28 26.83 17.49 -12.34
N ASP A 29 26.16 18.63 -12.59
CA ASP A 29 26.48 19.55 -13.69
C ASP A 29 25.49 20.77 -13.71
N PRO A 30 25.66 21.82 -14.55
CA PRO A 30 25.92 23.19 -14.09
C PRO A 30 24.93 24.24 -14.65
N SER A 31 25.25 25.51 -14.36
CA SER A 31 24.69 26.76 -14.91
C SER A 31 23.53 27.39 -14.14
N GLU A 32 23.87 28.54 -13.57
CA GLU A 32 23.06 29.50 -12.83
C GLU A 32 21.74 29.86 -13.51
N THR A 33 20.69 30.04 -12.71
CA THR A 33 19.88 31.25 -12.86
C THR A 33 19.32 31.69 -11.51
N SER A 34 19.62 32.94 -11.21
CA SER A 34 19.15 33.85 -10.17
C SER A 34 17.84 33.55 -9.44
N CYS A 35 17.84 33.82 -8.14
CA CYS A 35 16.86 34.71 -7.52
C CYS A 35 17.56 35.51 -6.40
N CYS A 36 18.48 36.39 -6.77
CA CYS A 36 18.82 37.54 -5.94
C CYS A 36 17.87 38.67 -6.36
N SER A 37 16.96 39.07 -5.48
CA SER A 37 16.32 40.38 -5.61
C SER A 37 17.29 41.40 -5.04
N GLU A 38 17.89 42.21 -5.92
CA GLU A 38 18.46 43.50 -5.54
C GLU A 38 17.32 44.45 -5.17
N ASP A 39 17.52 45.28 -4.14
CA ASP A 39 17.35 46.73 -4.31
C ASP A 39 18.00 47.50 -3.15
N THR A 40 19.01 48.29 -3.54
CA THR A 40 19.40 49.61 -3.01
C THR A 40 20.15 49.70 -1.66
N HIS A 41 21.44 50.01 -1.77
CA HIS A 41 22.30 50.59 -0.72
C HIS A 41 22.01 52.10 -0.55
N PRO A 42 22.28 52.71 0.63
CA PRO A 42 23.41 53.65 0.64
C PRO A 42 24.26 53.66 1.94
N SER A 43 25.58 53.84 1.75
CA SER A 43 26.52 54.63 2.58
C SER A 43 26.89 54.22 4.03
N ARG A 44 28.19 53.98 4.27
CA ARG A 44 28.91 53.86 5.58
C ARG A 44 29.29 55.27 6.16
N PRO A 45 29.97 55.49 7.35
CA PRO A 45 30.46 54.61 8.46
C PRO A 45 30.32 55.11 9.96
N GLY A 46 30.38 54.16 10.94
CA GLY A 46 30.94 54.26 12.34
C GLY A 46 30.18 55.01 13.45
N PRO A 47 30.33 54.76 14.80
CA PRO A 47 31.50 54.22 15.54
C PRO A 47 31.13 53.13 16.63
N PRO A 48 32.02 52.71 17.58
CA PRO A 48 32.01 51.36 18.18
C PRO A 48 31.15 51.21 19.45
N GLY A 49 30.49 50.06 19.59
CA GLY A 49 29.76 49.63 20.80
C GLY A 49 30.49 48.51 21.57
N PRO A 50 30.32 48.42 22.90
CA PRO A 50 31.17 47.63 23.78
C PRO A 50 30.79 46.14 23.84
N GLN A 51 31.85 45.34 23.99
CA GLN A 51 31.98 43.99 24.55
C GLN A 51 30.74 43.10 24.70
N GLN A 52 30.82 41.97 23.97
CA GLN A 52 30.47 40.61 24.36
C GLN A 52 29.15 40.40 25.14
N HIS A 53 28.25 39.63 24.54
CA HIS A 53 27.68 38.44 25.17
C HIS A 53 27.23 37.53 24.01
N TYR A 54 28.07 36.55 23.68
CA TYR A 54 27.64 35.43 22.85
C TYR A 54 26.52 34.70 23.61
N LEU A 55 25.26 34.89 23.22
CA LEU A 55 24.20 33.97 23.63
C LEU A 55 24.37 32.69 22.80
N ALA A 56 25.30 31.85 23.26
CA ALA A 56 25.30 30.44 22.95
C ALA A 56 23.95 29.87 23.42
N GLY A 57 23.15 29.34 22.50
CA GLY A 57 21.90 28.71 22.91
C GLY A 57 20.88 28.42 21.83
N VAL A 58 21.30 28.04 20.61
CA VAL A 58 20.44 27.11 19.86
C VAL A 58 20.56 25.78 20.59
N THR A 59 19.73 25.57 21.61
CA THR A 59 19.55 24.23 22.14
C THR A 59 18.82 23.46 21.05
N CYS A 60 19.54 22.59 20.36
CA CYS A 60 18.92 21.49 19.63
C CYS A 60 17.98 20.82 20.63
N ARG A 61 16.66 20.94 20.43
CA ARG A 61 15.68 20.30 21.29
C ARG A 61 16.00 18.80 21.23
N SER A 62 16.56 18.26 22.31
CA SER A 62 16.99 16.87 22.38
C SER A 62 15.86 15.98 21.87
N PRO A 63 16.12 15.00 20.98
CA PRO A 63 15.12 14.04 20.57
C PRO A 63 14.74 13.22 21.81
N GLY A 64 13.66 13.62 22.47
CA GLY A 64 13.20 12.99 23.68
C GLY A 64 12.83 11.54 23.41
N SER A 65 13.55 10.64 24.08
CA SER A 65 13.09 9.36 24.61
C SER A 65 12.39 8.40 23.64
N GLY A 66 13.18 7.47 23.10
CA GLY A 66 12.66 6.33 22.33
C GLY A 66 11.84 5.37 23.19
N ARG A 67 10.96 4.58 22.55
CA ARG A 67 10.02 3.64 23.19
C ARG A 67 10.67 2.72 24.24
N TRP A 68 11.96 2.43 24.08
CA TRP A 68 12.80 1.57 24.91
C TRP A 68 13.26 2.20 26.24
N GLU A 69 13.10 3.51 26.43
CA GLU A 69 13.48 4.21 27.67
C GLU A 69 12.33 4.32 28.68
N LYS A 70 11.12 3.93 28.27
CA LYS A 70 9.93 3.92 29.14
C LYS A 70 9.88 2.64 29.98
N GLU A 71 9.33 2.75 31.18
CA GLU A 71 9.05 1.60 32.03
C GLU A 71 8.19 0.57 31.29
N LYS A 72 8.52 -0.70 31.49
CA LYS A 72 7.76 -1.80 30.90
C LYS A 72 6.34 -1.76 31.45
N HIS A 73 5.37 -1.86 30.56
CA HIS A 73 3.99 -2.12 30.96
C HIS A 73 3.90 -3.50 31.64
N GLU A 74 2.96 -3.64 32.57
CA GLU A 74 2.64 -4.93 33.16
C GLU A 74 2.33 -5.96 32.07
N ASP A 75 2.83 -7.18 32.27
CA ASP A 75 2.67 -8.26 31.30
C ASP A 75 1.18 -8.53 31.02
N GLY A 76 0.79 -8.38 29.76
CA GLY A 76 -0.57 -8.60 29.28
C GLY A 76 -1.34 -7.33 28.89
N VAL A 77 -0.92 -6.14 29.34
CA VAL A 77 -1.60 -4.88 28.99
C VAL A 77 -0.94 -4.24 27.75
N LYS A 78 -1.63 -4.26 26.61
CA LYS A 78 -1.12 -3.73 25.32
C LYS A 78 -1.34 -2.22 25.12
N TRP A 79 -2.41 -1.67 25.69
CA TRP A 79 -2.76 -0.26 25.61
C TRP A 79 -3.59 0.16 26.82
N ARG A 80 -3.48 1.43 27.23
CA ARG A 80 -4.33 2.03 28.27
C ARG A 80 -5.52 2.79 27.69
N GLN A 81 -5.35 3.40 26.51
CA GLN A 81 -6.40 4.07 25.77
C GLN A 81 -6.13 3.83 24.27
N LEU A 82 -7.18 3.55 23.50
CA LEU A 82 -7.12 3.36 22.05
C LEU A 82 -8.35 4.03 21.42
N GLU A 83 -8.11 5.04 20.59
CA GLU A 83 -9.14 5.71 19.80
C GLU A 83 -8.71 5.68 18.32
N HIS A 84 -9.60 5.24 17.43
CA HIS A 84 -9.37 5.21 16.00
C HIS A 84 -10.67 5.51 15.24
N LYS A 85 -10.55 6.02 14.00
CA LYS A 85 -11.68 6.48 13.19
C LYS A 85 -12.40 5.38 12.41
N GLY A 86 -12.40 4.15 12.93
CA GLY A 86 -12.99 2.99 12.25
C GLY A 86 -12.25 2.57 10.97
N PRO A 87 -12.81 1.61 10.23
CA PRO A 87 -12.28 1.16 8.95
C PRO A 87 -12.68 2.11 7.80
N TYR A 88 -11.85 2.16 6.76
CA TYR A 88 -12.20 2.80 5.50
C TYR A 88 -12.77 1.75 4.54
N PHE A 89 -14.04 1.87 4.18
CA PHE A 89 -14.71 0.94 3.28
C PHE A 89 -14.39 1.25 1.81
N ALA A 90 -14.44 0.21 0.98
CA ALA A 90 -14.35 0.37 -0.46
C ALA A 90 -15.50 1.26 -0.97
N PRO A 91 -15.26 2.07 -2.02
CA PRO A 91 -16.34 2.80 -2.67
C PRO A 91 -17.40 1.82 -3.23
N PRO A 92 -18.66 2.26 -3.36
CA PRO A 92 -19.70 1.46 -3.98
C PRO A 92 -19.36 1.18 -5.45
N TYR A 93 -19.87 0.06 -5.97
CA TYR A 93 -19.69 -0.31 -7.38
C TYR A 93 -20.39 0.68 -8.32
N GLU A 94 -19.70 1.04 -9.40
CA GLU A 94 -20.23 1.87 -10.47
C GLU A 94 -20.51 0.99 -11.70
N PRO A 95 -21.76 0.97 -12.22
CA PRO A 95 -22.12 0.16 -13.38
C PRO A 95 -21.32 0.51 -14.63
N LEU A 96 -21.18 -0.46 -15.53
CA LEU A 96 -20.51 -0.28 -16.81
C LEU A 96 -21.27 0.72 -17.71
N PRO A 97 -20.55 1.53 -18.49
CA PRO A 97 -21.18 2.47 -19.44
C PRO A 97 -21.87 1.73 -20.58
N ASP A 98 -22.94 2.31 -21.14
CA ASP A 98 -23.82 1.68 -22.15
C ASP A 98 -23.12 1.20 -23.44
N GLY A 99 -21.92 1.71 -23.72
CA GLY A 99 -21.10 1.28 -24.86
C GLY A 99 -20.46 -0.10 -24.68
N VAL A 100 -20.31 -0.58 -23.45
CA VAL A 100 -19.71 -1.87 -23.11
C VAL A 100 -20.82 -2.89 -22.88
N ARG A 101 -20.73 -4.05 -23.52
CA ARG A 101 -21.76 -5.09 -23.46
C ARG A 101 -21.13 -6.44 -23.19
N PHE A 102 -21.77 -7.21 -22.34
CA PHE A 102 -21.47 -8.62 -22.14
C PHE A 102 -22.15 -9.45 -23.24
N PHE A 103 -21.45 -10.45 -23.76
CA PHE A 103 -21.99 -11.34 -24.79
C PHE A 103 -22.02 -12.79 -24.30
N TYR A 104 -23.13 -13.47 -24.61
CA TYR A 104 -23.28 -14.90 -24.38
C TYR A 104 -23.68 -15.58 -25.68
N GLU A 105 -22.90 -16.54 -26.15
CA GLU A 105 -23.10 -17.18 -27.48
C GLU A 105 -23.20 -16.15 -28.62
N GLY A 106 -22.45 -15.05 -28.53
CA GLY A 106 -22.47 -13.95 -29.51
C GLY A 106 -23.71 -13.05 -29.45
N ARG A 107 -24.62 -13.26 -28.49
CA ARG A 107 -25.79 -12.39 -28.26
C ARG A 107 -25.50 -11.41 -27.13
N PRO A 108 -25.80 -10.11 -27.30
CA PRO A 108 -25.64 -9.14 -26.22
C PRO A 108 -26.65 -9.42 -25.10
N VAL A 109 -26.18 -9.54 -23.87
CA VAL A 109 -27.00 -9.76 -22.67
C VAL A 109 -26.68 -8.65 -21.68
N ARG A 110 -27.73 -8.02 -21.14
CA ARG A 110 -27.58 -7.04 -20.06
C ARG A 110 -27.69 -7.76 -18.73
N LEU A 111 -26.61 -7.70 -17.95
CA LEU A 111 -26.55 -8.29 -16.61
C LEU A 111 -27.13 -7.33 -15.56
N SER A 112 -27.56 -7.89 -14.44
CA SER A 112 -27.91 -7.21 -13.22
C SER A 112 -26.65 -6.62 -12.57
N VAL A 113 -26.80 -5.51 -11.84
CA VAL A 113 -25.65 -4.76 -11.27
C VAL A 113 -24.76 -5.65 -10.40
N ALA A 114 -25.35 -6.54 -9.60
CA ALA A 114 -24.60 -7.47 -8.74
C ALA A 114 -23.82 -8.51 -9.57
N ALA A 115 -24.44 -9.10 -10.59
CA ALA A 115 -23.78 -10.04 -11.48
C ALA A 115 -22.70 -9.38 -12.35
N GLU A 116 -22.93 -8.13 -12.75
CA GLU A 116 -22.01 -7.31 -13.54
C GLU A 116 -20.74 -6.97 -12.76
N GLU A 117 -20.85 -6.60 -11.48
CA GLU A 117 -19.70 -6.35 -10.62
C GLU A 117 -18.77 -7.58 -10.56
N VAL A 118 -19.36 -8.76 -10.35
CA VAL A 118 -18.61 -10.02 -10.28
C VAL A 118 -18.01 -10.40 -11.65
N ALA A 119 -18.75 -10.20 -12.74
CA ALA A 119 -18.26 -10.42 -14.09
C ALA A 119 -17.06 -9.49 -14.40
N THR A 120 -17.12 -8.24 -13.94
CA THR A 120 -16.05 -7.24 -14.11
C THR A 120 -14.77 -7.67 -13.38
N PHE A 121 -14.87 -8.29 -12.20
CA PHE A 121 -13.69 -8.86 -11.54
C PHE A 121 -13.01 -9.92 -12.40
N TYR A 122 -13.79 -10.79 -13.05
CA TYR A 122 -13.26 -11.81 -13.95
C TYR A 122 -12.66 -11.18 -15.22
N GLY A 123 -13.36 -10.21 -15.83
CA GLY A 123 -12.90 -9.48 -17.01
C GLY A 123 -11.53 -8.80 -16.81
N ARG A 124 -11.29 -8.21 -15.63
CA ARG A 124 -9.99 -7.60 -15.28
C ARG A 124 -8.85 -8.60 -15.11
N MET A 125 -9.17 -9.88 -14.93
CA MET A 125 -8.20 -10.94 -14.68
C MET A 125 -8.01 -11.89 -15.87
N LEU A 126 -8.64 -11.65 -17.03
CA LEU A 126 -8.61 -12.56 -18.19
C LEU A 126 -7.20 -12.99 -18.59
N ASP A 127 -6.24 -12.06 -18.60
CA ASP A 127 -4.85 -12.30 -18.98
C ASP A 127 -3.99 -12.96 -17.90
N HIS A 128 -4.54 -13.21 -16.71
CA HIS A 128 -3.79 -13.78 -15.60
C HIS A 128 -3.82 -15.31 -15.61
N GLU A 129 -2.71 -15.97 -15.25
CA GLU A 129 -2.57 -17.43 -15.10
C GLU A 129 -3.63 -18.14 -14.20
N TYR A 130 -4.47 -17.41 -13.48
CA TYR A 130 -5.54 -18.01 -12.68
C TYR A 130 -6.76 -18.37 -13.53
N THR A 131 -7.03 -17.66 -14.63
CA THR A 131 -8.23 -17.88 -15.47
C THR A 131 -8.15 -19.15 -16.30
N THR A 132 -6.94 -19.67 -16.54
CA THR A 132 -6.69 -20.96 -17.19
C THR A 132 -6.87 -22.15 -16.25
N LYS A 133 -6.84 -21.94 -14.93
CA LYS A 133 -6.96 -23.01 -13.93
C LYS A 133 -8.43 -23.41 -13.78
N GLU A 134 -8.74 -24.67 -14.04
CA GLU A 134 -10.10 -25.20 -13.95
C GLU A 134 -10.75 -25.02 -12.57
N VAL A 135 -9.97 -25.17 -11.50
CA VAL A 135 -10.49 -25.01 -10.12
C VAL A 135 -11.00 -23.59 -9.90
N PHE A 136 -10.27 -22.59 -10.41
CA PHE A 136 -10.67 -21.20 -10.33
C PHE A 136 -11.93 -20.94 -11.17
N ARG A 137 -11.96 -21.41 -12.42
CA ARG A 137 -13.13 -21.29 -13.31
C ARG A 137 -14.39 -21.89 -12.68
N LYS A 138 -14.29 -23.07 -12.06
CA LYS A 138 -15.41 -23.77 -11.41
C LYS A 138 -15.90 -23.03 -10.16
N ASN A 139 -14.99 -22.55 -9.31
CA ASN A 139 -15.36 -21.79 -8.12
C ASN A 139 -16.02 -20.45 -8.50
N PHE A 140 -15.40 -19.73 -9.44
CA PHE A 140 -15.94 -18.48 -9.96
C PHE A 140 -17.35 -18.66 -10.50
N PHE A 141 -17.57 -19.65 -11.38
CA PHE A 141 -18.89 -19.86 -11.99
C PHE A 141 -19.96 -20.23 -10.95
N ASN A 142 -19.59 -21.02 -9.93
CA ASN A 142 -20.51 -21.38 -8.84
C ASN A 142 -20.90 -20.18 -7.98
N ASP A 143 -19.96 -19.27 -7.69
CA ASP A 143 -20.24 -18.07 -6.90
C ASP A 143 -20.97 -17.01 -7.73
N TRP A 144 -20.57 -16.81 -8.98
CA TRP A 144 -21.22 -15.89 -9.90
C TRP A 144 -22.70 -16.24 -10.12
N ARG A 145 -23.03 -17.55 -10.20
CA ARG A 145 -24.42 -17.99 -10.28
C ARG A 145 -25.27 -17.60 -9.07
N LYS A 146 -24.68 -17.40 -7.88
CA LYS A 146 -25.42 -16.99 -6.67
C LYS A 146 -25.86 -15.52 -6.75
N GLU A 147 -25.02 -14.68 -7.34
CA GLU A 147 -25.27 -13.24 -7.50
C GLU A 147 -26.18 -12.90 -8.71
N MET A 148 -26.32 -13.84 -9.66
CA MET A 148 -27.23 -13.70 -10.79
C MET A 148 -28.72 -13.74 -10.40
N ALA A 149 -29.52 -13.02 -11.16
CA ALA A 149 -30.97 -13.18 -11.19
C ALA A 149 -31.36 -14.56 -11.76
N VAL A 150 -32.59 -14.99 -11.44
CA VAL A 150 -33.10 -16.30 -11.87
C VAL A 150 -33.12 -16.41 -13.40
N GLU A 151 -33.56 -15.36 -14.08
CA GLU A 151 -33.62 -15.28 -15.56
C GLU A 151 -32.24 -15.43 -16.20
N GLU A 152 -31.22 -14.77 -15.63
CA GLU A 152 -29.84 -14.81 -16.11
C GLU A 152 -29.23 -16.20 -15.94
N ARG A 153 -29.53 -16.85 -14.81
CA ARG A 153 -29.02 -18.19 -14.48
C ARG A 153 -29.54 -19.27 -15.44
N GLU A 154 -30.72 -19.06 -16.02
CA GLU A 154 -31.30 -19.95 -17.03
C GLU A 154 -30.64 -19.78 -18.39
N VAL A 155 -30.27 -18.55 -18.76
CA VAL A 155 -29.57 -18.24 -20.01
C VAL A 155 -28.11 -18.69 -19.95
N ILE A 156 -27.41 -18.30 -18.88
CA ILE A 156 -25.96 -18.51 -18.73
C ILE A 156 -25.71 -19.88 -18.08
N LYS A 157 -25.42 -20.87 -18.94
CA LYS A 157 -25.21 -22.27 -18.53
C LYS A 157 -23.74 -22.68 -18.50
N SER A 158 -22.90 -22.05 -19.31
CA SER A 158 -21.49 -22.42 -19.47
C SER A 158 -20.60 -21.20 -19.54
N LEU A 159 -19.51 -21.23 -18.75
CA LEU A 159 -18.51 -20.16 -18.75
C LEU A 159 -17.79 -20.03 -20.09
N ASP A 160 -17.59 -21.14 -20.82
CA ASP A 160 -16.85 -21.16 -22.08
C ASP A 160 -17.53 -20.40 -23.23
N LYS A 161 -18.82 -20.06 -23.07
CA LYS A 161 -19.60 -19.33 -24.06
C LYS A 161 -19.81 -17.85 -23.68
N CYS A 162 -19.25 -17.44 -22.55
CA CYS A 162 -19.27 -16.07 -22.06
C CYS A 162 -18.10 -15.30 -22.69
N ASP A 163 -18.39 -14.10 -23.17
CA ASP A 163 -17.40 -13.17 -23.69
C ASP A 163 -17.50 -11.88 -22.85
N PHE A 164 -16.40 -11.58 -22.17
CA PHE A 164 -16.30 -10.63 -21.06
C PHE A 164 -15.76 -9.27 -21.51
#